data_AF-A0A1G7XPD1-F1
#
_entry.id   AF-A0A1G7XPD1-F1
#
_cell.length_a   1.000
_cell.length_b   1.000
_cell.length_c   1.000
_cell.angle_alpha   90.00
_cell.angle_beta   90.00
_cell.angle_gamma   90.00
#
_symmetry.space_group_name_H-M   'P 1'
#
loop_
_entity.id
_entity.type
_entity.pdbx_description
1 polymer ?
#
loop_
_entity_poly.entity_id
_entity_poly.type
_entity_poly.pdbx_seq_one_letter_code
_entity_poly.pdbx_strand_id
1 'polypeptide(L)'
;MSMLDCVFCAGGETAVLSLPRVLVEALISTVQYGLTLPSDPTRSLLLELALEAWLARLEIMLARNLQLIRIEDATAKDPYLELDVTFGPVAAKARLFLFAPLDGLVPSAFRVLGELIGQLPRDLGKISSELPVLIAREIGSLRAPVSLLRQAQPGDALLPDVIPFAHGQLILAADKLWAPAQVAGDRLILRGPFRLQSHPLRYANMTIRPQAEQAIPPSEADIDSVEITLVFECGRWPIPLGTLRSINEGHVFELGRQLDGPVDIVANGQLIGRGDIVRVGEALGIRLRSRLAVNG
;
A
#
# COMPACT_ATOMS: atom_id res chain seq x y z
N MET A 1 -11.16 15.74 27.75
CA MET A 1 -12.22 16.39 26.95
C MET A 1 -13.56 15.96 27.54
N SER A 2 -14.49 16.89 27.79
CA SER A 2 -15.82 16.52 28.29
C SER A 2 -16.59 15.74 27.23
N MET A 3 -17.19 14.62 27.62
CA MET A 3 -18.02 13.77 26.77
C MET A 3 -19.49 13.97 27.12
N LEU A 4 -20.37 13.76 26.16
CA LEU A 4 -21.82 13.84 26.29
C LEU A 4 -22.46 12.52 25.84
N ASP A 5 -23.24 11.90 26.71
CA ASP A 5 -23.97 10.67 26.44
C ASP A 5 -25.26 11.01 25.67
N CYS A 6 -25.33 10.63 24.40
CA CYS A 6 -26.52 10.78 23.56
C CYS A 6 -27.35 9.49 23.65
N VAL A 7 -28.53 9.58 24.27
CA VAL A 7 -29.37 8.42 24.59
C VAL A 7 -30.44 8.24 23.51
N PHE A 8 -30.33 7.18 22.71
CA PHE A 8 -31.25 6.84 21.64
C PHE A 8 -32.23 5.74 22.04
N CYS A 9 -33.49 5.85 21.59
CA CYS A 9 -34.49 4.79 21.67
C CYS A 9 -34.74 4.17 20.29
N ALA A 10 -34.77 2.84 20.22
CA ALA A 10 -35.07 2.07 19.01
C ALA A 10 -36.09 0.96 19.28
N GLY A 11 -37.39 1.28 19.24
CA GLY A 11 -38.45 0.30 19.47
C GLY A 11 -38.45 -0.32 20.87
N GLY A 12 -38.15 0.49 21.90
CA GLY A 12 -38.11 0.08 23.31
C GLY A 12 -36.73 -0.35 23.82
N GLU A 13 -35.74 -0.45 22.93
CA GLU A 13 -34.33 -0.66 23.29
C GLU A 13 -33.62 0.69 23.43
N THR A 14 -32.73 0.83 24.41
CA THR A 14 -31.93 2.05 24.62
C THR A 14 -30.48 1.83 24.19
N ALA A 15 -29.91 2.77 23.45
CA ALA A 15 -28.50 2.80 23.08
C ALA A 15 -27.88 4.13 23.50
N VAL A 16 -26.61 4.13 23.90
CA VAL A 16 -25.88 5.36 24.25
C VAL A 16 -24.66 5.51 23.35
N LEU A 17 -24.61 6.64 22.66
CA LEU A 17 -23.46 7.08 21.89
C LEU A 17 -22.86 8.31 22.59
N SER A 18 -21.69 8.14 23.19
CA SER A 18 -20.98 9.22 23.83
C SER A 18 -20.10 9.95 22.84
N LEU A 19 -20.35 11.25 22.69
CA LEU A 19 -19.65 12.12 21.77
C LEU A 19 -18.87 13.20 22.54
N PRO A 20 -17.67 13.60 22.08
CA PRO A 20 -16.98 14.74 22.63
C PRO A 20 -17.83 16.00 22.49
N ARG A 21 -17.86 16.84 23.53
CA ARG A 21 -18.66 18.08 23.54
C ARG A 21 -18.38 18.96 22.31
N VAL A 22 -17.12 19.09 21.91
CA VAL A 22 -16.70 19.85 20.71
C VAL A 22 -17.33 19.32 19.43
N LEU A 23 -17.50 17.99 19.32
CA LEU A 23 -18.15 17.37 18.16
C LEU A 23 -19.66 17.64 18.17
N VAL A 24 -20.31 17.55 19.33
CA VAL A 24 -21.73 17.88 19.50
C VAL A 24 -21.99 19.34 19.15
N GLU A 25 -21.15 20.26 19.61
CA GLU A 25 -21.22 21.69 19.27
C GLU A 25 -21.05 21.92 17.77
N ALA A 26 -20.08 21.25 17.14
CA ALA A 26 -19.87 21.34 15.69
C ALA A 26 -21.08 20.81 14.90
N LEU A 27 -21.70 19.71 15.33
CA LEU A 27 -22.91 19.18 14.70
C LEU A 27 -24.10 20.14 14.85
N ILE A 28 -24.39 20.62 16.06
CA ILE A 28 -25.47 21.58 16.30
C ILE A 28 -25.27 22.86 15.49
N SER A 29 -24.03 23.30 15.30
CA SER A 29 -23.72 24.51 14.53
C SER A 29 -24.15 24.43 13.05
N THR A 30 -24.35 23.21 12.52
CA THR A 30 -24.87 23.01 11.16
C THR A 30 -26.35 23.36 11.01
N VAL A 31 -27.10 23.24 12.11
CA VAL A 31 -28.53 23.55 12.16
C VAL A 31 -28.71 25.00 12.62
N GLN A 32 -27.97 25.41 13.65
CA GLN A 32 -28.07 26.74 14.21
C GLN A 32 -26.69 27.29 14.62
N TYR A 33 -26.26 28.32 13.91
CA TYR A 33 -24.96 28.95 14.11
C TYR A 33 -24.94 29.88 15.33
N GLY A 34 -23.82 29.92 16.06
CA GLY A 34 -23.54 30.93 17.09
C GLY A 34 -24.25 30.74 18.44
N LEU A 35 -24.88 29.59 18.68
CA LEU A 35 -25.43 29.25 19.99
C LEU A 35 -24.37 28.63 20.90
N THR A 36 -24.32 29.07 22.16
CA THR A 36 -23.76 28.26 23.25
C THR A 36 -24.59 27.00 23.42
N LEU A 37 -23.96 25.84 23.71
CA LEU A 37 -24.64 24.56 23.85
C LEU A 37 -25.90 24.70 24.74
N PRO A 38 -27.13 24.53 24.19
CA PRO A 38 -28.35 24.79 24.94
C PRO A 38 -28.61 23.73 26.01
N SER A 39 -29.55 24.00 26.91
CA SER A 39 -30.05 22.98 27.84
C SER A 39 -30.97 21.98 27.11
N ASP A 40 -31.10 20.77 27.65
CA ASP A 40 -32.16 19.85 27.22
C ASP A 40 -33.54 20.45 27.56
N PRO A 41 -34.58 20.19 26.74
CA PRO A 41 -34.63 19.27 25.59
C PRO A 41 -34.15 19.88 24.26
N THR A 42 -33.85 21.18 24.22
CA THR A 42 -33.51 21.90 22.97
C THR A 42 -32.24 21.35 22.33
N ARG A 43 -31.24 21.02 23.14
CA ARG A 43 -29.99 20.43 22.67
C ARG A 43 -30.19 19.07 22.00
N SER A 44 -31.02 18.20 22.60
CA SER A 44 -31.37 16.90 22.02
C SER A 44 -32.05 17.07 20.67
N LEU A 45 -33.04 17.96 20.58
CA LEU A 45 -33.76 18.23 19.34
C LEU A 45 -32.84 18.78 18.23
N LEU A 46 -31.95 19.72 18.56
CA LEU A 46 -31.02 20.29 17.58
C LEU A 46 -29.99 19.26 17.10
N LEU A 47 -29.49 18.40 18.00
CA LEU A 47 -28.56 17.34 17.59
C LEU A 47 -29.27 16.26 16.77
N GLU A 48 -30.51 15.90 17.12
CA GLU A 48 -31.32 14.97 16.34
C GLU A 48 -31.53 15.49 14.91
N LEU A 49 -31.89 16.78 14.78
CA LEU A 49 -32.04 17.43 13.49
C LEU A 49 -30.71 17.49 12.70
N ALA A 50 -29.58 17.77 13.37
CA ALA A 50 -28.27 17.76 12.74
C ALA A 50 -27.87 16.36 12.21
N LEU A 51 -28.40 15.30 12.83
CA LEU A 51 -28.14 13.92 12.49
C LEU A 51 -29.24 13.29 11.62
N GLU A 52 -30.29 14.04 11.24
CA GLU A 52 -31.50 13.52 10.58
C GLU A 52 -31.18 12.62 9.38
N ALA A 53 -30.31 13.07 8.47
CA ALA A 53 -29.95 12.30 7.27
C ALA A 53 -29.25 10.97 7.61
N TRP A 54 -28.51 10.92 8.72
CA TRP A 54 -27.84 9.71 9.17
C TRP A 54 -28.78 8.79 9.94
N LEU A 55 -29.62 9.36 10.82
CA LEU A 55 -30.66 8.63 11.54
C LEU A 55 -31.64 7.97 10.58
N ALA A 56 -32.18 8.71 9.60
CA ALA A 56 -33.10 8.17 8.60
C ALA A 56 -32.52 6.96 7.85
N ARG A 57 -31.22 7.00 7.52
CA ARG A 57 -30.54 5.87 6.89
C ARG A 57 -30.46 4.67 7.83
N LEU A 58 -30.09 4.88 9.10
CA LEU A 58 -30.05 3.81 10.10
C LEU A 58 -31.44 3.24 10.37
N GLU A 59 -32.48 4.07 10.39
CA GLU A 59 -33.86 3.62 10.61
C GLU A 59 -34.36 2.68 9.52
N ILE A 60 -34.08 3.02 8.26
CA ILE A 60 -34.37 2.14 7.10
C ILE A 60 -33.65 0.80 7.27
N MET A 61 -32.39 0.83 7.70
CA MET A 61 -31.56 -0.37 7.85
C MET A 61 -31.98 -1.21 9.06
N LEU A 62 -32.40 -0.58 10.16
CA LEU A 62 -32.87 -1.24 11.38
C LEU A 62 -34.34 -1.65 11.31
N ALA A 63 -35.07 -1.18 10.29
CA ALA A 63 -36.53 -1.26 10.19
C ALA A 63 -37.24 -0.76 11.48
N ARG A 64 -36.68 0.26 12.12
CA ARG A 64 -37.13 0.84 13.39
C ARG A 64 -36.88 2.34 13.39
N ASN A 65 -37.73 3.09 14.08
CA ASN A 65 -37.51 4.51 14.32
C ASN A 65 -36.47 4.69 15.44
N LEU A 66 -35.56 5.64 15.24
CA LEU A 66 -34.49 6.02 16.15
C LEU A 66 -34.74 7.45 16.62
N GLN A 67 -34.94 7.61 17.93
CA GLN A 67 -35.18 8.93 18.53
C GLN A 67 -34.11 9.26 19.54
N LEU A 68 -33.60 10.50 19.53
CA LEU A 68 -32.67 10.97 20.54
C LEU A 68 -33.45 11.53 21.73
N ILE A 69 -33.52 10.75 22.80
CA ILE A 69 -34.34 11.07 23.97
C ILE A 69 -33.77 12.25 24.75
N ARG A 70 -32.45 12.21 25.00
CA ARG A 70 -31.76 13.18 25.84
C ARG A 70 -30.26 13.14 25.63
N ILE A 71 -29.58 14.21 26.04
CA ILE A 71 -28.12 14.30 26.06
C ILE A 71 -27.70 14.67 27.48
N GLU A 72 -26.78 13.92 28.08
CA GLU A 72 -26.30 14.20 29.44
C GLU A 72 -24.77 14.20 29.51
N ASP A 73 -24.20 14.75 30.58
CA ASP A 73 -22.75 14.62 30.78
C ASP A 73 -22.41 13.14 30.96
N ALA A 74 -21.33 12.71 30.31
CA ALA A 74 -21.03 11.28 30.23
C ALA A 74 -20.73 10.68 31.60
N THR A 75 -21.53 9.68 31.99
CA THR A 75 -21.38 8.96 33.27
C THR A 75 -21.30 7.44 33.10
N ALA A 76 -21.56 6.94 31.89
CA ALA A 76 -21.51 5.50 31.58
C ALA A 76 -20.11 4.92 31.82
N LYS A 77 -20.07 3.73 32.46
CA LYS A 77 -18.84 2.97 32.76
C LYS A 77 -18.83 1.58 32.12
N ASP A 78 -19.88 1.23 31.39
CA ASP A 78 -20.02 -0.07 30.75
C ASP A 78 -18.98 -0.28 29.63
N PRO A 79 -18.74 -1.54 29.21
CA PRO A 79 -17.91 -1.80 28.04
C PRO A 79 -18.42 -1.06 26.81
N TYR A 80 -17.49 -0.47 26.05
CA TYR A 80 -17.80 0.33 24.88
C TYR A 80 -16.90 -0.03 23.70
N LEU A 81 -17.41 0.26 22.50
CA LEU A 81 -16.62 0.34 21.28
C LEU A 81 -16.14 1.79 21.10
N GLU A 82 -14.84 2.00 20.89
CA GLU A 82 -14.31 3.31 20.55
C GLU A 82 -14.24 3.48 19.02
N LEU A 83 -14.69 4.64 18.54
CA LEU A 83 -14.78 4.98 17.13
C LEU A 83 -13.99 6.27 16.86
N ASP A 84 -13.16 6.26 15.81
CA ASP A 84 -12.61 7.49 15.25
C ASP A 84 -13.68 8.20 14.43
N VAL A 85 -14.01 9.44 14.81
CA VAL A 85 -15.00 10.27 14.13
C VAL A 85 -14.34 11.52 13.60
N THR A 86 -14.60 11.82 12.32
CA THR A 86 -14.15 13.04 11.67
C THR A 86 -15.37 13.80 11.14
N PHE A 87 -15.46 15.08 11.47
CA PHE A 87 -16.53 15.97 11.03
C PHE A 87 -15.96 17.35 10.73
N GLY A 88 -15.87 17.71 9.45
CA GLY A 88 -15.15 18.91 9.03
C GLY A 88 -13.70 18.91 9.55
N PRO A 89 -13.25 19.95 10.26
CA PRO A 89 -11.91 20.01 10.85
C PRO A 89 -11.79 19.26 12.19
N VAL A 90 -12.89 18.75 12.75
CA VAL A 90 -12.91 18.07 14.05
C VAL A 90 -12.59 16.59 13.86
N ALA A 91 -11.49 16.14 14.47
CA ALA A 91 -11.17 14.73 14.64
C ALA A 91 -11.26 14.36 16.12
N ALA A 92 -12.05 13.34 16.46
CA ALA A 92 -12.30 12.98 17.84
C ALA A 92 -12.66 11.50 18.02
N LYS A 93 -12.64 11.03 19.28
CA LYS A 93 -13.05 9.67 19.66
C LYS A 93 -14.50 9.67 20.16
N ALA A 94 -15.36 8.87 19.55
CA ALA A 94 -16.69 8.57 20.06
C ALA A 94 -16.70 7.20 20.75
N ARG A 95 -17.63 7.00 21.69
CA ARG A 95 -17.79 5.72 22.39
C ARG A 95 -19.22 5.23 22.23
N LEU A 96 -19.39 4.03 21.71
CA LEU A 96 -20.68 3.37 21.62
C LEU A 96 -20.78 2.34 22.75
N PHE A 97 -21.67 2.59 23.69
CA PHE A 97 -21.94 1.68 24.79
C PHE A 97 -22.97 0.64 24.36
N LEU A 98 -22.57 -0.63 24.45
CA LEU A 98 -23.41 -1.75 24.07
C LEU A 98 -24.05 -2.29 25.35
N PHE A 99 -25.25 -1.83 25.70
CA PHE A 99 -26.00 -2.37 26.84
C PHE A 99 -26.54 -3.75 26.47
N ALA A 100 -25.72 -4.77 26.68
CA ALA A 100 -26.21 -6.11 26.91
C ALA A 100 -26.16 -6.36 28.42
N PRO A 101 -27.27 -6.79 29.07
CA PRO A 101 -27.10 -7.52 30.31
C PRO A 101 -26.15 -8.68 30.01
N LEU A 102 -25.12 -8.90 30.83
CA LEU A 102 -24.19 -10.03 30.67
C LEU A 102 -24.92 -11.38 30.58
N ASP A 103 -26.16 -11.43 31.08
CA ASP A 103 -27.04 -12.60 31.14
C ASP A 103 -28.26 -12.51 30.20
N GLY A 104 -28.33 -11.50 29.31
CA GLY A 104 -29.48 -11.23 28.44
C GLY A 104 -29.27 -11.57 26.97
N LEU A 105 -30.36 -11.72 26.21
CA LEU A 105 -30.31 -11.78 24.75
C LEU A 105 -29.78 -10.45 24.20
N VAL A 106 -28.72 -10.50 23.39
CA VAL A 106 -28.19 -9.33 22.66
C VAL A 106 -29.35 -8.70 21.88
N PRO A 107 -29.70 -7.42 22.14
CA PRO A 107 -30.86 -6.82 21.49
C PRO A 107 -30.70 -6.76 19.98
N SER A 108 -31.81 -6.88 19.26
CA SER A 108 -31.81 -7.08 17.81
C SER A 108 -31.15 -5.94 17.04
N ALA A 109 -31.27 -4.70 17.52
CA ALA A 109 -30.60 -3.53 16.93
C ALA A 109 -29.06 -3.67 16.96
N PHE A 110 -28.50 -4.36 17.97
CA PHE A 110 -27.05 -4.56 18.10
C PHE A 110 -26.50 -5.61 17.14
N ARG A 111 -27.27 -6.66 16.80
CA ARG A 111 -26.85 -7.63 15.79
C ARG A 111 -26.70 -6.95 14.43
N VAL A 112 -27.68 -6.12 14.06
CA VAL A 112 -27.64 -5.36 12.81
C VAL A 112 -26.49 -4.35 12.83
N LEU A 113 -26.30 -3.57 13.91
CA LEU A 113 -25.14 -2.68 14.03
C LEU A 113 -23.80 -3.41 13.92
N GLY A 114 -23.67 -4.61 14.50
CA GLY A 114 -22.48 -5.45 14.38
C GLY A 114 -22.21 -5.88 12.94
N GLU A 115 -23.24 -6.26 12.18
CA GLU A 115 -23.13 -6.56 10.75
C GLU A 115 -22.69 -5.34 9.95
N LEU A 116 -23.21 -4.15 10.27
CA LEU A 116 -22.84 -2.91 9.59
C LEU A 116 -21.41 -2.47 9.88
N ILE A 117 -20.96 -2.58 11.14
CA ILE A 117 -19.56 -2.34 11.50
C ILE A 117 -18.65 -3.37 10.79
N GLY A 118 -19.10 -4.61 10.66
CA GLY A 118 -18.40 -5.65 9.90
C GLY A 118 -18.25 -5.32 8.40
N GLN A 119 -19.16 -4.53 7.84
CA GLN A 119 -19.16 -4.07 6.44
C GLN A 119 -18.40 -2.76 6.22
N LEU A 120 -18.07 -2.02 7.29
CA LEU A 120 -17.23 -0.82 7.15
C LEU A 120 -15.83 -1.20 6.65
N PRO A 121 -15.22 -0.39 5.77
CA PRO A 121 -13.84 -0.58 5.38
C PRO A 121 -12.96 -0.61 6.63
N ARG A 122 -12.34 -1.75 6.90
CA ARG A 122 -11.37 -1.87 8.00
C ARG A 122 -10.14 -1.09 7.58
N ASP A 123 -9.97 0.13 8.09
CA ASP A 123 -8.67 0.81 8.03
C ASP A 123 -7.75 0.06 9.00
N LEU A 124 -7.10 -0.99 8.50
CA LEU A 124 -6.01 -1.66 9.17
C LEU A 124 -4.86 -0.65 9.28
N GLY A 125 -4.90 0.16 10.33
CA GLY A 125 -4.00 1.26 10.68
C GLY A 125 -3.03 1.63 9.57
N LYS A 126 -3.36 2.66 8.79
CA LYS A 126 -2.55 3.23 7.70
C LYS A 126 -1.06 2.93 7.91
N ILE A 127 -0.52 1.95 7.19
CA ILE A 127 0.93 1.85 6.99
C ILE A 127 1.35 3.26 6.56
N SER A 128 2.24 3.89 7.33
CA SER A 128 2.60 5.29 7.10
C SER A 128 2.94 5.47 5.63
N SER A 129 2.26 6.41 4.97
CA SER A 129 2.49 6.71 3.55
C SER A 129 3.91 7.22 3.31
N GLU A 130 4.61 7.62 4.39
CA GLU A 130 6.01 8.04 4.40
C GLU A 130 7.02 6.88 4.41
N LEU A 131 6.58 5.62 4.54
CA LEU A 131 7.50 4.49 4.55
C LEU A 131 8.31 4.47 3.24
N PRO A 132 9.66 4.55 3.28
CA PRO A 132 10.45 4.62 2.07
C PRO A 132 10.48 3.27 1.37
N VAL A 133 10.16 3.28 0.07
CA VAL A 133 10.28 2.14 -0.85
C VAL A 133 11.36 2.47 -1.87
N LEU A 134 12.33 1.57 -2.04
CA LEU A 134 13.38 1.74 -3.05
C LEU A 134 12.85 1.38 -4.44
N ILE A 135 13.03 2.29 -5.39
CA ILE A 135 12.81 2.07 -6.82
C ILE A 135 14.16 1.87 -7.49
N ALA A 136 14.36 0.73 -8.14
CA ALA A 136 15.53 0.44 -8.96
C ALA A 136 15.23 0.62 -10.45
N ARG A 137 16.20 1.14 -11.22
CA ARG A 137 16.15 1.19 -12.69
C ARG A 137 16.83 -0.04 -13.26
N GLU A 138 16.05 -1.03 -13.67
CA GLU A 138 16.58 -2.22 -14.32
C GLU A 138 16.66 -2.01 -15.83
N ILE A 139 17.86 -2.15 -16.39
CA ILE A 139 18.16 -1.87 -17.81
C ILE A 139 18.30 -3.13 -18.66
N GLY A 140 18.46 -4.29 -18.02
CA GLY A 140 18.53 -5.59 -18.68
C GLY A 140 18.80 -6.74 -17.72
N SER A 141 18.84 -7.96 -18.26
CA SER A 141 19.11 -9.18 -17.51
C SER A 141 19.95 -10.18 -18.31
N LEU A 142 20.72 -10.99 -17.61
CA LEU A 142 21.52 -12.09 -18.17
C LEU A 142 21.31 -13.33 -17.32
N ARG A 143 20.94 -14.46 -17.93
CA ARG A 143 20.97 -15.77 -17.27
C ARG A 143 22.29 -16.45 -17.59
N ALA A 144 23.08 -16.76 -16.56
CA ALA A 144 24.40 -17.36 -16.75
C ALA A 144 24.67 -18.45 -15.71
N PRO A 145 25.42 -19.51 -16.08
CA PRO A 145 25.84 -20.53 -15.13
C PRO A 145 26.88 -19.98 -14.15
N VAL A 146 26.90 -20.51 -12.93
CA VAL A 146 27.85 -20.13 -11.88
C VAL A 146 29.31 -20.24 -12.35
N SER A 147 29.65 -21.26 -13.15
CA SER A 147 30.97 -21.42 -13.79
C SER A 147 31.43 -20.16 -14.54
N LEU A 148 30.57 -19.58 -15.38
CA LEU A 148 30.88 -18.37 -16.14
C LEU A 148 31.12 -17.18 -15.20
N LEU A 149 30.28 -17.04 -14.18
CA LEU A 149 30.37 -15.94 -13.21
C LEU A 149 31.66 -16.00 -12.38
N ARG A 150 32.15 -17.19 -12.03
CA ARG A 150 33.42 -17.39 -11.32
C ARG A 150 34.64 -17.06 -12.18
N GLN A 151 34.57 -17.33 -13.48
CA GLN A 151 35.66 -17.11 -14.42
C GLN A 151 35.76 -15.66 -14.88
N ALA A 152 34.67 -14.88 -14.76
CA ALA A 152 34.60 -13.51 -15.20
C ALA A 152 35.65 -12.60 -14.53
N GLN A 153 36.35 -11.81 -15.34
CA GLN A 153 37.44 -10.93 -14.94
C GLN A 153 37.08 -9.45 -15.15
N PRO A 154 37.73 -8.54 -14.40
CA PRO A 154 37.66 -7.12 -14.71
C PRO A 154 38.05 -6.87 -16.18
N GLY A 155 37.23 -6.11 -16.89
CA GLY A 155 37.38 -5.85 -18.32
C GLY A 155 36.53 -6.71 -19.24
N ASP A 156 36.03 -7.87 -18.76
CA ASP A 156 35.11 -8.70 -19.54
C ASP A 156 33.78 -7.98 -19.74
N ALA A 157 33.14 -8.20 -20.90
CA ALA A 157 31.83 -7.66 -21.22
C ALA A 157 30.76 -8.75 -21.09
N LEU A 158 29.83 -8.57 -20.15
CA LEU A 158 28.63 -9.39 -20.04
C LEU A 158 27.59 -8.87 -21.04
N LEU A 159 27.03 -9.76 -21.87
CA LEU A 159 26.01 -9.41 -22.86
C LEU A 159 24.63 -9.82 -22.32
N PRO A 160 23.71 -8.89 -22.01
CA PRO A 160 22.38 -9.23 -21.53
C PRO A 160 21.55 -9.97 -22.59
N ASP A 161 20.79 -10.97 -22.16
CA ASP A 161 19.81 -11.67 -23.01
C ASP A 161 18.64 -10.75 -23.40
N VAL A 162 18.28 -9.85 -22.48
CA VAL A 162 17.20 -8.88 -22.65
C VAL A 162 17.71 -7.51 -22.22
N ILE A 163 17.66 -6.53 -23.13
CA ILE A 163 18.08 -5.15 -22.86
C ILE A 163 17.09 -4.12 -23.44
N PRO A 164 15.97 -3.82 -22.74
CA PRO A 164 15.01 -2.82 -23.19
C PRO A 164 15.67 -1.45 -23.42
N PHE A 165 16.75 -1.18 -22.68
CA PHE A 165 17.48 0.08 -22.72
C PHE A 165 18.04 0.43 -24.09
N ALA A 166 18.36 -0.57 -24.93
CA ALA A 166 18.76 -0.31 -26.32
C ALA A 166 17.70 0.44 -27.14
N HIS A 167 16.45 0.45 -26.69
CA HIS A 167 15.29 1.06 -27.34
C HIS A 167 14.75 2.27 -26.56
N GLY A 168 15.53 2.78 -25.59
CA GLY A 168 15.11 3.86 -24.69
C GLY A 168 14.02 3.43 -23.70
N GLN A 169 13.83 2.13 -23.48
CA GLN A 169 12.87 1.58 -22.51
C GLN A 169 13.62 0.98 -21.32
N LEU A 170 13.01 0.94 -20.15
CA LEU A 170 13.57 0.25 -18.98
C LEU A 170 12.46 -0.20 -18.04
N ILE A 171 12.84 -0.91 -16.97
CA ILE A 171 11.90 -1.35 -15.95
C ILE A 171 12.20 -0.63 -14.64
N LEU A 172 11.16 -0.09 -14.02
CA LEU A 172 11.21 0.35 -12.64
C LEU A 172 10.74 -0.78 -11.74
N ALA A 173 11.60 -1.20 -10.81
CA ALA A 173 11.32 -2.28 -9.86
C ALA A 173 11.22 -1.74 -8.43
N ALA A 174 10.21 -2.19 -7.70
CA ALA A 174 9.94 -1.89 -6.30
C ALA A 174 9.64 -3.20 -5.57
N ASP A 175 10.69 -3.87 -5.07
CA ASP A 175 10.60 -5.24 -4.55
C ASP A 175 9.96 -6.20 -5.57
N LYS A 176 8.76 -6.72 -5.30
CA LYS A 176 8.01 -7.63 -6.21
C LYS A 176 7.17 -6.89 -7.25
N LEU A 177 7.04 -5.58 -7.14
CA LEU A 177 6.27 -4.76 -8.06
C LEU A 177 7.18 -4.22 -9.15
N TRP A 178 6.66 -4.11 -10.37
CA TRP A 178 7.40 -3.46 -11.44
C TRP A 178 6.49 -2.75 -12.43
N ALA A 179 7.06 -1.79 -13.16
CA ALA A 179 6.39 -1.10 -14.25
C ALA A 179 7.36 -0.75 -15.39
N PRO A 180 6.91 -0.82 -16.66
CA PRO A 180 7.71 -0.37 -17.78
C PRO A 180 7.78 1.16 -17.79
N ALA A 181 8.95 1.70 -18.12
CA ALA A 181 9.14 3.14 -18.30
C ALA A 181 9.92 3.43 -19.58
N GLN A 182 9.72 4.62 -20.12
CA GLN A 182 10.47 5.13 -21.27
C GLN A 182 11.34 6.30 -20.85
N VAL A 183 12.56 6.32 -21.37
CA VAL A 183 13.51 7.41 -21.21
C VAL A 183 13.17 8.54 -22.17
N ALA A 184 13.06 9.76 -21.64
CA ALA A 184 12.85 10.98 -22.40
C ALA A 184 13.79 12.08 -21.87
N GLY A 185 15.01 12.15 -22.41
CA GLY A 185 16.06 13.02 -21.88
C GLY A 185 16.43 12.61 -20.46
N ASP A 186 16.29 13.53 -19.50
CA ASP A 186 16.57 13.30 -18.07
C ASP A 186 15.31 12.94 -17.26
N ARG A 187 14.31 12.37 -17.94
CA ARG A 187 13.02 11.98 -17.34
C ARG A 187 12.70 10.54 -17.67
N LEU A 188 12.03 9.87 -16.73
CA LEU A 188 11.41 8.56 -16.95
C LEU A 188 9.90 8.69 -16.92
N ILE A 189 9.26 8.26 -18.00
CA ILE A 189 7.81 8.29 -18.16
C ILE A 189 7.30 6.87 -18.01
N LEU A 190 6.47 6.62 -17.00
CA LEU A 190 5.83 5.32 -16.81
C LEU A 190 4.84 5.00 -17.93
N ARG A 191 4.92 3.77 -18.45
CA ARG A 191 4.07 3.24 -19.52
C ARG A 191 3.00 2.28 -18.99
N GLY A 192 2.74 2.32 -17.69
CA GLY A 192 1.72 1.52 -17.01
C GLY A 192 1.85 1.61 -15.49
N PRO A 193 0.86 1.10 -14.74
CA PRO A 193 0.94 1.01 -13.28
C PRO A 193 1.95 -0.06 -12.85
N PHE A 194 2.40 0.01 -11.59
CA PHE A 194 3.16 -1.07 -10.95
C PHE A 194 2.29 -2.32 -10.79
N ARG A 195 2.82 -3.48 -11.17
CA ARG A 195 2.10 -4.76 -11.17
C ARG A 195 2.84 -5.81 -10.36
N LEU A 196 2.08 -6.63 -9.64
CA LEU A 196 2.55 -7.84 -8.96
C LEU A 196 2.42 -9.04 -9.92
N GLN A 197 3.14 -9.01 -11.03
CA GLN A 197 3.15 -10.06 -12.06
C GLN A 197 4.57 -10.60 -12.24
N SER A 198 4.73 -11.68 -13.00
CA SER A 198 6.05 -12.23 -13.36
C SER A 198 6.93 -11.13 -13.96
N HIS A 199 7.98 -10.78 -13.22
CA HIS A 199 8.91 -9.72 -13.58
C HIS A 199 9.72 -10.12 -14.82
N PRO A 200 9.59 -9.41 -15.95
CA PRO A 200 10.05 -9.92 -17.25
C PRO A 200 11.58 -10.07 -17.31
N LEU A 201 12.35 -9.23 -16.60
CA LEU A 201 13.82 -9.39 -16.52
C LEU A 201 14.26 -10.51 -15.57
N ARG A 202 13.38 -11.03 -14.71
CA ARG A 202 13.68 -12.12 -13.78
C ARG A 202 13.16 -13.46 -14.29
N TYR A 203 12.13 -13.45 -15.14
CA TYR A 203 11.37 -14.63 -15.57
C TYR A 203 11.19 -14.74 -17.09
N ALA A 204 11.98 -14.02 -17.91
CA ALA A 204 11.86 -13.97 -19.37
C ALA A 204 11.68 -15.34 -20.06
N ASN A 205 12.20 -16.43 -19.48
CA ASN A 205 12.34 -17.71 -20.17
C ASN A 205 11.53 -18.88 -19.57
N MET A 206 10.52 -18.63 -18.72
CA MET A 206 9.69 -19.73 -18.19
C MET A 206 8.74 -20.37 -19.23
N THR A 207 8.76 -19.90 -20.48
CA THR A 207 8.01 -20.43 -21.63
C THR A 207 8.84 -21.25 -22.62
N ILE A 208 10.16 -21.35 -22.45
CA ILE A 208 10.97 -22.29 -23.25
C ILE A 208 10.96 -23.62 -22.52
N ARG A 209 10.04 -24.52 -22.91
CA ARG A 209 10.20 -25.95 -22.62
C ARG A 209 11.54 -26.37 -23.22
N PRO A 210 12.51 -26.90 -22.45
CA PRO A 210 13.68 -27.52 -23.04
C PRO A 210 13.17 -28.68 -23.89
N GLN A 211 13.27 -28.56 -25.22
CA GLN A 211 13.05 -29.70 -26.10
C GLN A 211 14.23 -30.66 -25.90
N ALA A 212 13.95 -31.77 -25.21
CA ALA A 212 14.70 -33.02 -25.20
C ALA A 212 16.24 -32.91 -25.15
N GLU A 213 16.79 -32.70 -23.96
CA GLU A 213 18.15 -33.17 -23.66
C GLU A 213 18.07 -34.51 -22.92
N GLN A 214 18.75 -35.48 -23.51
CA GLN A 214 18.85 -36.86 -23.05
C GLN A 214 19.32 -36.89 -21.60
N ALA A 215 18.59 -37.63 -20.76
CA ALA A 215 18.93 -37.81 -19.36
C ALA A 215 20.31 -38.46 -19.21
N ILE A 216 21.31 -37.64 -18.92
CA ILE A 216 22.58 -38.08 -18.33
C ILE A 216 22.22 -38.57 -16.91
N PRO A 217 22.65 -39.78 -16.48
CA PRO A 217 22.39 -40.24 -15.12
C PRO A 217 22.98 -39.25 -14.11
N PRO A 218 22.35 -39.05 -12.93
CA PRO A 218 22.80 -38.04 -11.98
C PRO A 218 24.16 -38.44 -11.38
N SER A 219 25.23 -38.00 -12.04
CA SER A 219 26.49 -37.68 -11.38
C SER A 219 26.22 -36.51 -10.43
N GLU A 220 26.95 -36.42 -9.31
CA GLU A 220 26.80 -35.38 -8.29
C GLU A 220 26.46 -34.02 -8.93
N ALA A 221 25.34 -33.42 -8.51
CA ALA A 221 24.85 -32.20 -9.13
C ALA A 221 25.94 -31.12 -9.09
N ASP A 222 26.55 -30.84 -10.24
CA ASP A 222 27.61 -29.86 -10.37
C ASP A 222 27.01 -28.48 -10.15
N ILE A 223 27.31 -27.90 -8.99
CA ILE A 223 26.84 -26.57 -8.57
C ILE A 223 27.26 -25.51 -9.59
N ASP A 224 28.35 -25.72 -10.32
CA ASP A 224 28.83 -24.76 -11.32
C ASP A 224 27.96 -24.72 -12.60
N SER A 225 27.05 -25.69 -12.78
CA SER A 225 26.03 -25.70 -13.84
C SER A 225 24.74 -24.94 -13.49
N VAL A 226 24.56 -24.51 -12.23
CA VAL A 226 23.37 -23.79 -11.78
C VAL A 226 23.28 -22.43 -12.49
N GLU A 227 22.17 -22.19 -13.17
CA GLU A 227 21.92 -20.91 -13.84
C GLU A 227 21.35 -19.87 -12.87
N ILE A 228 22.00 -18.70 -12.83
CA ILE A 228 21.58 -17.55 -12.03
C ILE A 228 21.19 -16.40 -12.96
N THR A 229 20.06 -15.77 -12.67
CA THR A 229 19.64 -14.53 -13.36
C THR A 229 20.32 -13.34 -12.70
N LEU A 230 21.15 -12.64 -13.47
CA LEU A 230 21.67 -11.32 -13.17
C LEU A 230 20.71 -10.25 -13.67
N VAL A 231 20.51 -9.22 -12.85
CA VAL A 231 19.79 -8.00 -13.19
C VAL A 231 20.78 -6.84 -13.18
N PHE A 232 20.74 -6.03 -14.23
CA PHE A 232 21.59 -4.85 -14.36
C PHE A 232 20.81 -3.61 -13.94
N GLU A 233 21.27 -2.95 -12.88
CA GLU A 233 20.60 -1.80 -12.29
C GLU A 233 21.40 -0.51 -12.54
N CYS A 234 20.78 0.48 -13.16
CA CYS A 234 21.32 1.84 -13.24
C CYS A 234 20.86 2.64 -12.02
N GLY A 235 21.19 2.17 -10.80
CA GLY A 235 20.90 2.86 -9.55
C GLY A 235 19.45 2.79 -9.04
N ARG A 236 19.31 3.15 -7.76
CA ARG A 236 18.08 3.09 -6.97
C ARG A 236 17.81 4.36 -6.14
N TRP A 237 16.56 4.75 -5.93
CA TRP A 237 16.21 5.88 -5.05
C TRP A 237 14.98 5.55 -4.20
N PRO A 238 14.86 6.12 -2.98
CA PRO A 238 13.67 5.95 -2.16
C PRO A 238 12.52 6.85 -2.64
N ILE A 239 11.29 6.34 -2.58
CA ILE A 239 10.06 7.13 -2.67
C ILE A 239 9.13 6.76 -1.50
N PRO A 240 8.25 7.67 -1.06
CA PRO A 240 7.21 7.31 -0.10
C PRO A 240 6.26 6.23 -0.63
N LEU A 241 5.83 5.29 0.21
CA LEU A 241 4.85 4.26 -0.13
C LEU A 241 3.54 4.87 -0.63
N GLY A 242 3.12 6.01 -0.09
CA GLY A 242 1.96 6.76 -0.56
C GLY A 242 2.13 7.25 -2.00
N THR A 243 3.32 7.71 -2.35
CA THR A 243 3.65 8.07 -3.74
C THR A 243 3.52 6.86 -4.63
N LEU A 244 4.11 5.71 -4.27
CA LEU A 244 4.00 4.47 -5.05
C LEU A 244 2.55 4.05 -5.30
N ARG A 245 1.66 4.21 -4.31
CA ARG A 245 0.21 3.93 -4.44
C ARG A 245 -0.52 4.87 -5.39
N SER A 246 -0.04 6.11 -5.54
CA SER A 246 -0.66 7.13 -6.39
C SER A 246 -0.17 7.10 -7.85
N ILE A 247 0.96 6.44 -8.11
CA ILE A 247 1.61 6.40 -9.41
C ILE A 247 0.78 5.59 -10.42
N ASN A 248 0.62 6.18 -11.60
CA ASN A 248 -0.07 5.57 -12.73
C ASN A 248 0.70 5.83 -14.04
N GLU A 249 0.18 5.30 -15.15
CA GLU A 249 0.70 5.60 -16.48
C GLU A 249 0.82 7.12 -16.72
N GLY A 250 1.90 7.54 -17.37
CA GLY A 250 2.22 8.94 -17.63
C GLY A 250 2.91 9.66 -16.47
N HIS A 251 3.04 9.03 -15.29
CA HIS A 251 3.82 9.60 -14.19
C HIS A 251 5.29 9.78 -14.61
N VAL A 252 5.86 10.93 -14.25
CA VAL A 252 7.19 11.35 -14.65
C VAL A 252 8.10 11.36 -13.42
N PHE A 253 9.18 10.57 -13.46
CA PHE A 253 10.28 10.70 -12.52
C PHE A 253 11.38 11.56 -13.12
N GLU A 254 11.85 12.54 -12.35
CA GLU A 254 13.06 13.29 -12.68
C GLU A 254 14.29 12.43 -12.34
N LEU A 255 15.17 12.23 -13.31
CA LEU A 255 16.40 11.49 -13.09
C LEU A 255 17.39 12.39 -12.35
N GLY A 256 17.66 12.09 -11.08
CA GLY A 256 18.73 12.78 -10.33
C GLY A 256 20.15 12.43 -10.80
N ARG A 257 20.30 11.62 -11.86
CA ARG A 257 21.58 11.13 -12.40
C ARG A 257 21.42 10.57 -13.81
N GLN A 258 22.38 10.89 -14.67
CA GLN A 258 22.48 10.38 -16.03
C GLN A 258 22.42 8.85 -16.07
N LEU A 259 21.80 8.31 -17.13
CA LEU A 259 21.63 6.87 -17.35
C LEU A 259 22.94 6.15 -17.73
N ASP A 260 23.98 6.91 -18.05
CA ASP A 260 25.30 6.43 -18.49
C ASP A 260 26.27 6.23 -17.30
N GLY A 261 25.73 6.20 -16.08
CA GLY A 261 26.49 5.97 -14.86
C GLY A 261 26.90 4.51 -14.63
N PRO A 262 27.65 4.23 -13.54
CA PRO A 262 28.01 2.87 -13.18
C PRO A 262 26.77 1.99 -12.98
N VAL A 263 26.82 0.78 -13.52
CA VAL A 263 25.77 -0.22 -13.44
C VAL A 263 26.07 -1.17 -12.29
N ASP A 264 25.11 -1.33 -11.38
CA ASP A 264 25.13 -2.35 -10.34
C ASP A 264 24.70 -3.70 -10.96
N ILE A 265 25.44 -4.77 -10.67
CA ILE A 265 25.15 -6.13 -11.13
C ILE A 265 24.59 -6.90 -9.94
N VAL A 266 23.33 -7.30 -10.04
CA VAL A 266 22.56 -7.85 -8.92
C VAL A 266 22.14 -9.28 -9.22
N ALA A 267 22.40 -10.20 -8.30
CA ALA A 267 21.91 -11.58 -8.34
C ALA A 267 20.98 -11.81 -7.14
N ASN A 268 19.74 -12.24 -7.38
CA ASN A 268 18.75 -12.50 -6.33
C ASN A 268 18.58 -11.34 -5.30
N GLY A 269 18.71 -10.09 -5.76
CA GLY A 269 18.62 -8.90 -4.90
C GLY A 269 19.92 -8.51 -4.18
N GLN A 270 21.00 -9.28 -4.31
CA GLN A 270 22.31 -8.97 -3.76
C GLN A 270 23.23 -8.36 -4.82
N LEU A 271 23.89 -7.25 -4.47
CA LEU A 271 24.93 -6.65 -5.31
C LEU A 271 26.15 -7.57 -5.35
N ILE A 272 26.49 -8.08 -6.53
CA ILE A 272 27.65 -8.95 -6.74
C ILE A 272 28.76 -8.27 -7.54
N GLY A 273 28.52 -7.11 -8.14
CA GLY A 273 29.56 -6.43 -8.92
C GLY A 273 29.09 -5.11 -9.49
N ARG A 274 30.01 -4.43 -10.18
CA ARG A 274 29.74 -3.18 -10.89
C ARG A 274 30.39 -3.20 -12.27
N GLY A 275 29.76 -2.49 -13.20
CA GLY A 275 30.24 -2.36 -14.56
C GLY A 275 29.88 -1.04 -15.23
N ASP A 276 30.28 -0.93 -16.49
CA ASP A 276 29.96 0.18 -17.38
C ASP A 276 29.17 -0.31 -18.58
N ILE A 277 28.19 0.48 -19.02
CA ILE A 277 27.53 0.23 -20.29
C ILE A 277 28.56 0.47 -21.41
N VAL A 278 28.78 -0.54 -22.24
CA VAL A 278 29.68 -0.50 -23.39
C VAL A 278 28.96 -1.00 -24.64
N ARG A 279 29.43 -0.57 -25.80
CA ARG A 279 28.99 -1.13 -27.08
C ARG A 279 29.98 -2.22 -27.52
N VAL A 280 29.47 -3.41 -27.79
CA VAL A 280 30.22 -4.56 -28.30
C VAL A 280 29.62 -4.96 -29.65
N GLY A 281 30.27 -4.51 -30.73
CA GLY A 281 29.68 -4.59 -32.07
C GLY A 281 28.37 -3.80 -32.15
N GLU A 282 27.29 -4.48 -32.54
CA GLU A 282 25.94 -3.88 -32.63
C GLU A 282 25.14 -3.96 -31.32
N ALA A 283 25.64 -4.71 -30.33
CA ALA A 283 24.95 -4.93 -29.05
C ALA A 283 25.47 -4.02 -27.93
N LEU A 284 24.64 -3.80 -26.92
CA LEU A 284 25.05 -3.20 -25.66
C LEU A 284 25.43 -4.30 -24.67
N GLY A 285 26.54 -4.11 -23.96
CA GLY A 285 27.05 -4.99 -22.92
C GLY A 285 27.41 -4.23 -21.66
N ILE A 286 27.70 -4.97 -20.59
CA ILE A 286 28.14 -4.45 -19.30
C ILE A 286 29.58 -4.89 -19.07
N ARG A 287 30.53 -3.96 -19.20
CA ARG A 287 31.94 -4.23 -18.94
C ARG A 287 32.22 -4.22 -17.44
N LEU A 288 32.75 -5.32 -16.91
CA LEU A 288 33.07 -5.46 -15.50
C LEU A 288 34.17 -4.49 -15.07
N ARG A 289 33.94 -3.74 -13.99
CA ARG A 289 34.97 -2.88 -13.37
C ARG A 289 35.83 -3.62 -12.36
N SER A 290 35.26 -4.64 -11.72
CA SER A 290 35.91 -5.43 -10.70
C SER A 290 35.44 -6.87 -10.79
N ARG A 291 36.12 -7.77 -10.07
CA ARG A 291 35.70 -9.16 -9.95
C ARG A 291 34.31 -9.24 -9.31
N LEU A 292 33.51 -10.21 -9.75
CA LEU A 292 32.21 -10.49 -9.15
C LEU A 292 32.39 -11.17 -7.79
N ALA A 293 31.60 -10.76 -6.80
CA ALA A 293 31.50 -11.38 -5.48
C ALA A 293 30.64 -12.65 -5.54
N VAL A 294 31.15 -13.67 -6.23
CA VAL A 294 30.52 -15.00 -6.38
C VAL A 294 31.08 -16.00 -5.35
N ASN A 295 32.04 -15.56 -4.54
CA ASN A 295 32.70 -16.35 -3.50
C ASN A 295 32.41 -15.73 -2.12
N GLY A 296 31.89 -16.56 -1.20
CA GLY A 296 32.22 -16.42 0.22
C GLY A 296 33.60 -17.00 0.49
#